data_AF-A0A8S3TFK5-F1
#
_entry.id   AF-A0A8S3TFK5-F1
#
_cell.length_a   1.000
_cell.length_b   1.000
_cell.length_c   1.000
_cell.angle_alpha   90.00
_cell.angle_beta   90.00
_cell.angle_gamma   90.00
#
_symmetry.space_group_name_H-M   'P 1'
#
loop_
_entity.id
_entity.type
_entity.pdbx_description
1 polymer ?
#
loop_
_entity_poly.entity_id
_entity_poly.type
_entity_poly.pdbx_seq_one_letter_code
_entity_poly.pdbx_strand_id
1 'polypeptide(L)'
;MGGILSNLTGSPETSESGCNIFWGHVYQQSQKLMSQDNIWSSWSCWWFVCGLNNFEPTDSLQVFLELYEVFRKYDDGNGRIPLCQLRKAFNEVHLYPSKSQIFEMVQCAVEYGSPCEPDHVTFGEFCILVTELKNHYHNCHNIITPKPKSLYREKKTETDSIKWKKRVFLGGSCNPTTWRQELAIPFLKSHGITFYNPQVQNWRPELLELEAQAKENADIMFFVIDKETRGISSMIEVGYLVASMKQVILVLTEIEDNDTECKRVFTEQEKSDLCRGRKILEDLVERNSVPVFTDIDTALKCTEIVLNQGLRVQDLDLQHGAQPVIHGHIPVGETLLQMREAFNSMDSASFTTVDDQQLTPQELKLAYKSCTGKDLDSKWLKKKDKHSKYYFEEFCCIMVESQVQPSTVQKKITSFISTIFGKFSGHSSCSMPCHSEKDFRDVYLGGSCGDSNWRDKIAIPILRKNGISYVNPFISGYNQKLIPIQVQAREKCRLLLYVITDRTRSLSSMIEAGYYVGLGCKVILCIQQMKEGAMIGGEKISECGVKDYARGRAYLADLANREGVHIFEDILETVMYCVSYLQEIPVDTGY
;
A
#
# COMPACT_ATOMS: atom_id res chain seq x y z
N MET A 1 -22.73 -44.37 64.34
CA MET A 1 -21.34 -44.57 63.88
C MET A 1 -20.72 -43.17 63.82
N GLY A 2 -20.26 -42.61 64.94
CA GLY A 2 -18.86 -42.73 65.41
C GLY A 2 -17.96 -41.87 64.51
N GLY A 3 -17.80 -40.57 64.78
CA GLY A 3 -16.69 -39.99 65.58
C GLY A 3 -15.46 -39.82 64.67
N ILE A 4 -14.86 -38.65 64.44
CA ILE A 4 -14.25 -37.71 65.38
C ILE A 4 -13.99 -36.38 64.64
N LEU A 5 -14.34 -35.26 65.28
CA LEU A 5 -13.79 -33.91 65.05
C LEU A 5 -12.53 -33.77 65.91
N SER A 6 -11.39 -33.32 65.35
CA SER A 6 -10.51 -32.31 65.97
C SER A 6 -9.21 -32.05 65.19
N ASN A 7 -9.04 -30.78 64.81
CA ASN A 7 -7.81 -29.97 64.79
C ASN A 7 -6.48 -30.58 64.31
N LEU A 8 -6.02 -30.14 63.13
CA LEU A 8 -4.62 -29.76 62.90
C LEU A 8 -4.57 -28.58 61.91
N THR A 9 -4.11 -27.44 62.40
CA THR A 9 -3.60 -26.31 61.62
C THR A 9 -2.38 -26.76 60.80
N GLY A 10 -2.44 -26.67 59.48
CA GLY A 10 -1.32 -26.94 58.58
C GLY A 10 -1.51 -26.23 57.25
N SER A 11 -0.54 -25.38 56.90
CA SER A 11 -0.38 -24.68 55.62
C SER A 11 -0.44 -25.64 54.42
N PRO A 12 -1.07 -25.28 53.27
CA PRO A 12 -0.94 -26.07 52.06
C PRO A 12 0.31 -25.64 51.29
N GLU A 13 1.33 -26.51 51.34
CA GLU A 13 2.43 -26.54 50.37
C GLU A 13 1.92 -26.87 48.96
N THR A 14 2.57 -26.23 48.00
CA THR A 14 2.36 -26.22 46.55
C THR A 14 2.59 -27.59 45.89
N SER A 15 1.64 -28.07 45.07
CA SER A 15 1.86 -29.21 44.17
C SER A 15 2.30 -28.75 42.77
N GLU A 16 3.61 -28.58 42.60
CA GLU A 16 4.37 -28.19 41.40
C GLU A 16 4.48 -29.28 40.30
N SER A 17 3.80 -30.41 40.42
CA SER A 17 4.12 -31.60 39.60
C SER A 17 3.36 -31.72 38.27
N GLY A 18 2.28 -30.95 38.05
CA GLY A 18 1.51 -30.98 36.79
C GLY A 18 2.03 -30.04 35.69
N CYS A 19 2.51 -28.85 36.07
CA CYS A 19 3.06 -27.85 35.13
C CYS A 19 4.39 -28.31 34.51
N ASN A 20 5.23 -29.00 35.28
CA ASN A 20 6.57 -29.40 34.84
C ASN A 20 6.60 -30.37 33.64
N ILE A 21 5.51 -31.10 33.39
CA ILE A 21 5.45 -32.08 32.28
C ILE A 21 5.10 -31.39 30.96
N PHE A 22 4.25 -30.36 30.98
CA PHE A 22 3.88 -29.59 29.79
C PHE A 22 5.03 -28.67 29.34
N TRP A 23 5.69 -27.99 30.29
CA TRP A 23 6.83 -27.11 30.03
C TRP A 23 8.11 -27.88 29.68
N GLY A 24 8.29 -29.09 30.20
CA GLY A 24 9.37 -29.99 29.78
C GLY A 24 9.26 -30.42 28.31
N HIS A 25 8.03 -30.52 27.79
CA HIS A 25 7.79 -30.83 26.38
C HIS A 25 8.13 -29.64 25.48
N VAL A 26 7.73 -28.42 25.86
CA VAL A 26 8.10 -27.17 25.15
C VAL A 26 9.62 -26.96 25.15
N TYR A 27 10.29 -27.22 26.28
CA TYR A 27 11.75 -27.15 26.43
C TYR A 27 12.50 -28.19 25.57
N GLN A 28 11.99 -29.42 25.48
CA GLN A 28 12.57 -30.43 24.60
C GLN A 28 12.33 -30.10 23.12
N GLN A 29 11.19 -29.49 22.77
CA GLN A 29 10.89 -29.06 21.40
C GLN A 29 11.77 -27.87 20.99
N SER A 30 12.00 -26.91 21.88
CA SER A 30 12.93 -25.79 21.66
C SER A 30 14.39 -26.27 21.55
N GLN A 31 14.82 -27.22 22.37
CA GLN A 31 16.16 -27.83 22.28
C GLN A 31 16.36 -28.60 20.95
N LYS A 32 15.31 -29.26 20.45
CA LYS A 32 15.34 -30.00 19.18
C LYS A 32 15.32 -29.07 17.96
N LEU A 33 14.68 -27.91 18.08
CA LEU A 33 14.73 -26.82 17.08
C LEU A 33 16.10 -26.10 17.08
N MET A 34 16.75 -25.95 18.26
CA MET A 34 18.06 -25.31 18.42
C MET A 34 19.25 -26.15 17.91
N SER A 35 19.10 -27.46 17.72
CA SER A 35 20.21 -28.34 17.33
C SER A 35 20.34 -28.57 15.81
N GLN A 36 19.42 -28.03 15.00
CA GLN A 36 19.37 -28.35 13.56
C GLN A 36 19.89 -27.22 12.65
N ASP A 37 19.89 -25.95 13.09
CA ASP A 37 20.31 -24.82 12.26
C ASP A 37 21.43 -24.01 12.94
N ASN A 38 22.43 -23.59 12.17
CA ASN A 38 23.64 -22.88 12.57
C ASN A 38 23.37 -21.40 12.99
N ILE A 39 22.36 -21.14 13.82
CA ILE A 39 21.95 -19.80 14.28
C ILE A 39 22.31 -19.62 15.76
N TRP A 40 23.60 -19.78 16.08
CA TRP A 40 24.11 -19.54 17.43
C TRP A 40 24.18 -18.05 17.79
N SER A 41 24.25 -17.13 16.82
CA SER A 41 24.40 -15.68 17.08
C SER A 41 23.13 -15.05 17.63
N SER A 42 21.98 -15.19 16.97
CA SER A 42 20.72 -14.52 17.36
C SER A 42 20.14 -15.04 18.69
N TRP A 43 20.26 -16.35 18.94
CA TRP A 43 19.72 -16.98 20.15
C TRP A 43 20.63 -16.86 21.39
N SER A 44 21.93 -16.61 21.20
CA SER A 44 22.86 -16.37 22.32
C SER A 44 22.57 -15.06 23.07
N CYS A 45 21.90 -14.11 22.40
CA CYS A 45 21.38 -12.89 23.03
C CYS A 45 20.14 -13.19 23.90
N TRP A 46 19.37 -14.21 23.55
CA TRP A 46 18.08 -14.55 24.13
C TRP A 46 18.14 -15.44 25.38
N TRP A 47 19.02 -16.46 25.38
CA TRP A 47 19.01 -17.46 26.47
C TRP A 47 19.40 -16.89 27.85
N PHE A 48 20.13 -15.77 27.92
CA PHE A 48 20.66 -15.25 29.19
C PHE A 48 19.93 -14.03 29.77
N VAL A 49 19.07 -13.36 28.99
CA VAL A 49 18.24 -12.24 29.50
C VAL A 49 17.07 -12.78 30.32
N CYS A 50 16.48 -13.91 29.92
CA CYS A 50 15.39 -14.56 30.67
C CYS A 50 15.84 -15.77 31.52
N GLY A 51 17.04 -16.31 31.31
CA GLY A 51 17.47 -17.58 31.90
C GLY A 51 17.91 -17.56 33.38
N LEU A 52 17.76 -16.47 34.14
CA LEU A 52 18.31 -16.41 35.50
C LEU A 52 17.44 -15.70 36.55
N ASN A 53 16.12 -15.76 36.45
CA ASN A 53 15.26 -15.70 37.63
C ASN A 53 13.94 -16.42 37.33
N ASN A 54 13.35 -17.07 38.34
CA ASN A 54 11.98 -17.60 38.33
C ASN A 54 10.97 -16.46 38.11
N PHE A 55 10.90 -15.93 36.90
CA PHE A 55 9.92 -14.94 36.47
C PHE A 55 9.04 -15.58 35.43
N GLU A 56 7.73 -15.51 35.65
CA GLU A 56 6.74 -15.72 34.59
C GLU A 56 7.12 -14.85 33.39
N PRO A 57 7.00 -15.36 32.15
CA PRO A 57 7.24 -14.55 30.95
C PRO A 57 6.48 -13.24 31.06
N THR A 58 7.19 -12.11 30.99
CA THR A 58 6.52 -10.82 30.85
C THR A 58 5.69 -10.84 29.56
N ASP A 59 4.58 -10.11 29.49
CA ASP A 59 3.73 -10.01 28.28
C ASP A 59 4.54 -9.71 27.00
N SER A 60 5.69 -9.06 27.14
CA SER A 60 6.65 -8.77 26.06
C SER A 60 7.31 -10.00 25.44
N LEU A 61 7.63 -11.03 26.24
CA LEU A 61 8.30 -12.24 25.77
C LEU A 61 7.33 -13.10 24.95
N GLN A 62 6.08 -13.14 25.39
CA GLN A 62 5.02 -13.88 24.72
C GLN A 62 4.75 -13.32 23.32
N VAL A 63 4.66 -11.99 23.18
CA VAL A 63 4.48 -11.33 21.86
C VAL A 63 5.64 -11.64 20.91
N PHE A 64 6.89 -11.64 21.39
CA PHE A 64 8.04 -11.90 20.52
C PHE A 64 8.13 -13.37 20.08
N LEU A 65 7.77 -14.32 20.96
CA LEU A 65 7.67 -15.74 20.62
C LEU A 65 6.59 -15.98 19.56
N GLU A 66 5.43 -15.35 19.70
CA GLU A 66 4.35 -15.40 18.71
C GLU A 66 4.82 -14.88 17.33
N LEU A 67 5.55 -13.75 17.29
CA LEU A 67 6.12 -13.23 16.04
C LEU A 67 7.15 -14.18 15.43
N TYR A 68 7.97 -14.84 16.25
CA TYR A 68 8.98 -15.79 15.76
C TYR A 68 8.34 -17.07 15.20
N GLU A 69 7.30 -17.59 15.85
CA GLU A 69 6.54 -18.74 15.35
C GLU A 69 5.90 -18.44 13.99
N VAL A 70 5.30 -17.25 13.86
CA VAL A 70 4.78 -16.78 12.57
C VAL A 70 5.92 -16.65 11.56
N PHE A 71 7.04 -16.04 11.92
CA PHE A 71 8.18 -15.87 11.01
C PHE A 71 8.67 -17.22 10.46
N ARG A 72 8.90 -18.20 11.33
CA ARG A 72 9.38 -19.54 10.95
C ARG A 72 8.40 -20.32 10.07
N LYS A 73 7.09 -20.02 10.16
CA LYS A 73 6.08 -20.63 9.29
C LYS A 73 6.18 -20.16 7.83
N TYR A 74 6.70 -18.94 7.60
CA TYR A 74 6.74 -18.30 6.28
C TYR A 74 8.16 -18.04 5.76
N ASP A 75 9.20 -18.40 6.51
CA ASP A 75 10.58 -18.26 6.05
C ASP A 75 10.92 -19.25 4.92
N ASP A 76 11.98 -18.95 4.18
CA ASP A 76 12.50 -19.78 3.09
C ASP A 76 13.53 -20.82 3.56
N GLY A 77 13.66 -21.04 4.88
CA GLY A 77 14.69 -21.85 5.50
C GLY A 77 16.06 -21.16 5.67
N ASN A 78 16.27 -19.97 5.10
CA ASN A 78 17.51 -19.19 5.25
C ASN A 78 17.35 -18.04 6.26
N GLY A 79 16.30 -18.08 7.09
CA GLY A 79 16.00 -17.01 8.03
C GLY A 79 15.47 -15.74 7.35
N ARG A 80 14.73 -15.89 6.25
CA ARG A 80 14.18 -14.79 5.45
C ARG A 80 12.74 -15.10 5.03
N ILE A 81 11.83 -14.13 5.16
CA ILE A 81 10.50 -14.24 4.55
C ILE A 81 10.56 -13.66 3.13
N PRO A 82 10.27 -14.44 2.07
CA PRO A 82 10.21 -13.93 0.72
C PRO A 82 8.97 -13.04 0.52
N LEU A 83 9.09 -12.03 -0.36
CA LEU A 83 8.01 -11.07 -0.68
C LEU A 83 6.63 -11.73 -0.89
N CYS A 84 6.58 -12.88 -1.57
CA CYS A 84 5.34 -13.59 -1.89
C CYS A 84 4.62 -14.21 -0.68
N GLN A 85 5.32 -14.41 0.44
CA GLN A 85 4.76 -14.95 1.69
C GLN A 85 4.52 -13.86 2.74
N LEU A 86 5.17 -12.70 2.61
CA LEU A 86 5.15 -11.66 3.62
C LEU A 86 3.74 -11.20 3.99
N ARG A 87 2.86 -10.97 3.01
CA ARG A 87 1.46 -10.58 3.29
C ARG A 87 0.72 -11.61 4.14
N LYS A 88 0.97 -12.91 3.91
CA LYS A 88 0.35 -13.99 4.68
C LYS A 88 0.87 -14.03 6.11
N ALA A 89 2.17 -13.77 6.31
CA ALA A 89 2.76 -13.65 7.64
C ALA A 89 2.12 -12.50 8.44
N PHE A 90 1.87 -11.34 7.81
CA PHE A 90 1.15 -10.23 8.45
C PHE A 90 -0.31 -10.59 8.80
N ASN A 91 -1.01 -11.30 7.90
CA ASN A 91 -2.41 -11.69 8.14
C ASN A 91 -2.57 -12.59 9.39
N GLU A 92 -1.59 -13.45 9.70
CA GLU A 92 -1.61 -14.34 10.88
C GLU A 92 -1.49 -13.57 12.20
N VAL A 93 -0.91 -12.36 12.17
CA VAL A 93 -0.87 -11.45 13.33
C VAL A 93 -1.97 -10.39 13.27
N HIS A 94 -3.03 -10.66 12.50
CA HIS A 94 -4.20 -9.79 12.30
C HIS A 94 -3.87 -8.39 11.76
N LEU A 95 -2.81 -8.30 10.95
CA LEU A 95 -2.48 -7.10 10.18
C LEU A 95 -2.74 -7.35 8.70
N TYR A 96 -3.39 -6.40 8.04
CA TYR A 96 -3.90 -6.59 6.68
C TYR A 96 -3.39 -5.48 5.75
N PRO A 97 -2.07 -5.43 5.50
CA PRO A 97 -1.50 -4.42 4.61
C PRO A 97 -1.93 -4.63 3.14
N SER A 98 -1.86 -3.56 2.36
CA SER A 98 -1.99 -3.60 0.90
C SER A 98 -0.78 -4.29 0.26
N LYS A 99 -0.91 -4.73 -1.00
CA LYS A 99 0.24 -5.25 -1.78
C LYS A 99 1.34 -4.19 -1.90
N SER A 100 0.96 -2.93 -2.04
CA SER A 100 1.92 -1.81 -2.11
C SER A 100 2.67 -1.60 -0.80
N GLN A 101 1.98 -1.65 0.35
CA GLN A 101 2.65 -1.57 1.66
C GLN A 101 3.64 -2.72 1.85
N ILE A 102 3.24 -3.95 1.51
CA ILE A 102 4.15 -5.11 1.54
C ILE A 102 5.37 -4.85 0.65
N PHE A 103 5.16 -4.30 -0.53
CA PHE A 103 6.23 -3.97 -1.44
C PHE A 103 7.19 -2.89 -0.86
N GLU A 104 6.65 -1.81 -0.27
CA GLU A 104 7.42 -0.75 0.40
C GLU A 104 8.26 -1.28 1.55
N MET A 105 7.66 -2.12 2.40
CA MET A 105 8.31 -2.76 3.53
C MET A 105 9.57 -3.52 3.09
N VAL A 106 9.48 -4.31 2.02
CA VAL A 106 10.62 -5.06 1.50
C VAL A 106 11.70 -4.14 0.93
N GLN A 107 11.34 -3.03 0.29
CA GLN A 107 12.36 -2.08 -0.17
C GLN A 107 13.07 -1.39 0.98
N CYS A 108 12.35 -1.01 2.03
CA CYS A 108 12.97 -0.43 3.23
C CYS A 108 13.91 -1.41 3.93
N ALA A 109 13.63 -2.72 3.84
CA ALA A 109 14.48 -3.78 4.36
C ALA A 109 15.74 -4.00 3.50
N VAL A 110 15.58 -4.16 2.18
CA VAL A 110 16.64 -4.56 1.24
C VAL A 110 17.53 -3.40 0.79
N GLU A 111 17.05 -2.15 0.76
CA GLU A 111 17.90 -1.02 0.38
C GLU A 111 19.05 -0.85 1.37
N TYR A 112 20.26 -0.79 0.79
CA TYR A 112 21.61 -0.84 1.35
C TYR A 112 22.36 -2.19 1.34
N GLY A 113 21.73 -3.36 1.14
CA GLY A 113 22.42 -4.66 1.05
C GLY A 113 22.24 -5.36 -0.31
N SER A 114 23.35 -5.74 -0.96
CA SER A 114 23.49 -6.57 -2.18
C SER A 114 22.36 -6.58 -3.26
N PRO A 115 22.61 -6.05 -4.49
CA PRO A 115 21.72 -6.19 -5.66
C PRO A 115 21.45 -7.63 -6.16
N CYS A 116 22.02 -8.63 -5.49
CA CYS A 116 22.08 -10.02 -5.95
C CYS A 116 21.17 -10.98 -5.18
N GLU A 117 20.40 -10.50 -4.20
CA GLU A 117 19.51 -11.34 -3.39
C GLU A 117 18.02 -11.11 -3.72
N PRO A 118 17.17 -12.15 -3.61
CA PRO A 118 15.72 -12.00 -3.78
C PRO A 118 15.14 -11.02 -2.75
N ASP A 119 14.13 -10.23 -3.14
CA ASP A 119 13.38 -9.31 -2.26
C ASP A 119 12.83 -10.08 -1.03
N HIS A 120 13.32 -9.78 0.17
CA HIS A 120 13.02 -10.49 1.42
C HIS A 120 13.05 -9.59 2.67
N VAL A 121 12.63 -10.15 3.81
CA VAL A 121 12.67 -9.49 5.14
C VAL A 121 13.23 -10.47 6.17
N THR A 122 14.18 -10.02 7.00
CA THR A 122 14.72 -10.79 8.14
C THR A 122 13.80 -10.71 9.36
N PHE A 123 14.08 -11.47 10.40
CA PHE A 123 13.18 -11.55 11.55
C PHE A 123 13.09 -10.25 12.36
N GLY A 124 14.22 -9.57 12.59
CA GLY A 124 14.29 -8.28 13.26
C GLY A 124 13.54 -7.19 12.48
N GLU A 125 13.72 -7.16 11.17
CA GLU A 125 12.99 -6.27 10.27
C GLU A 125 11.49 -6.55 10.31
N PHE A 126 11.08 -7.83 10.24
CA PHE A 126 9.68 -8.24 10.36
C PHE A 126 9.07 -7.76 11.68
N CYS A 127 9.78 -7.90 12.80
CA CYS A 127 9.30 -7.42 14.10
C CYS A 127 9.10 -5.89 14.13
N ILE A 128 10.01 -5.13 13.53
CA ILE A 128 9.89 -3.66 13.44
C ILE A 128 8.68 -3.26 12.59
N LEU A 129 8.52 -3.87 11.41
CA LEU A 129 7.45 -3.55 10.48
C LEU A 129 6.06 -3.93 11.04
N VAL A 130 5.96 -5.09 11.70
CA VAL A 130 4.73 -5.50 12.42
C VAL A 130 4.42 -4.52 13.54
N THR A 131 5.42 -4.11 14.32
CA THR A 131 5.24 -3.15 15.42
C THR A 131 4.80 -1.79 14.90
N GLU A 132 5.43 -1.28 13.83
CA GLU A 132 5.08 -0.02 13.17
C GLU A 132 3.64 -0.04 12.66
N LEU A 133 3.25 -1.05 11.88
CA LEU A 133 1.90 -1.17 11.33
C LEU A 133 0.84 -1.37 12.43
N LYS A 134 1.14 -2.19 13.44
CA LYS A 134 0.26 -2.37 14.60
C LYS A 134 0.04 -1.04 15.33
N ASN A 135 1.09 -0.26 15.53
CA ASN A 135 0.99 1.08 16.13
C ASN A 135 0.14 2.01 15.27
N HIS A 136 0.24 1.95 13.94
CA HIS A 136 -0.66 2.69 13.06
C HIS A 136 -2.11 2.27 13.31
N TYR A 137 -2.45 0.99 13.26
CA TYR A 137 -3.84 0.53 13.45
C TYR A 137 -4.44 0.99 14.78
N HIS A 138 -3.67 0.97 15.87
CA HIS A 138 -4.14 1.45 17.17
C HIS A 138 -4.36 2.98 17.19
N ASN A 139 -3.48 3.74 16.55
CA ASN A 139 -3.53 5.21 16.56
C ASN A 139 -4.47 5.79 15.48
N CYS A 140 -4.92 4.99 14.53
CA CYS A 140 -5.73 5.43 13.39
C CYS A 140 -7.20 5.71 13.69
N HIS A 141 -7.63 5.70 14.96
CA HIS A 141 -9.00 6.02 15.36
C HIS A 141 -9.49 7.41 14.87
N ASN A 142 -8.61 8.27 14.33
CA ASN A 142 -8.94 9.56 13.71
C ASN A 142 -8.25 9.86 12.35
N ILE A 143 -7.58 8.89 11.70
CA ILE A 143 -6.88 9.16 10.42
C ILE A 143 -7.88 9.02 9.27
N ILE A 144 -8.44 10.17 8.88
CA ILE A 144 -9.14 10.35 7.61
C ILE A 144 -8.09 10.20 6.51
N THR A 145 -8.35 9.38 5.48
CA THR A 145 -7.52 9.32 4.25
C THR A 145 -7.06 10.73 3.89
N PRO A 146 -5.74 11.01 3.74
CA PRO A 146 -5.25 12.37 3.54
C PRO A 146 -6.00 13.00 2.38
N LYS A 147 -6.92 13.91 2.73
CA LYS A 147 -7.70 14.65 1.77
C LYS A 147 -6.76 15.72 1.21
N PRO A 148 -6.47 15.74 -0.09
CA PRO A 148 -5.68 16.81 -0.66
C PRO A 148 -6.36 18.15 -0.32
N LYS A 149 -5.56 19.17 0.03
CA LYS A 149 -6.00 20.48 0.53
C LYS A 149 -6.91 21.28 -0.43
N SER A 150 -7.31 20.70 -1.56
CA SER A 150 -8.12 21.36 -2.59
C SER A 150 -9.63 21.25 -2.40
N LEU A 151 -10.12 20.70 -1.29
CA LEU A 151 -11.55 20.37 -1.14
C LEU A 151 -12.39 21.44 -0.44
N TYR A 152 -13.25 22.10 -1.22
CA TYR A 152 -14.58 22.53 -0.81
C TYR A 152 -15.59 22.09 -1.87
N ARG A 153 -16.61 21.32 -1.48
CA ARG A 153 -17.83 21.18 -2.28
C ARG A 153 -19.05 21.02 -1.37
N GLU A 154 -20.10 21.76 -1.70
CA GLU A 154 -21.42 21.65 -1.08
C GLU A 154 -22.17 20.42 -1.63
N LYS A 155 -22.83 19.70 -0.72
CA LYS A 155 -23.69 18.56 -1.05
C LYS A 155 -24.93 19.05 -1.80
N LYS A 156 -25.22 18.45 -2.96
CA LYS A 156 -26.56 18.51 -3.55
C LYS A 156 -27.50 17.58 -2.79
N THR A 157 -28.69 18.07 -2.49
CA THR A 157 -29.79 17.34 -1.84
C THR A 157 -30.40 16.30 -2.76
N GLU A 158 -30.55 15.08 -2.26
CA GLU A 158 -31.23 13.96 -2.90
C GLU A 158 -32.74 14.21 -3.05
N THR A 159 -33.30 13.79 -4.18
CA THR A 159 -34.75 13.63 -4.36
C THR A 159 -35.07 12.14 -4.44
N ASP A 160 -35.93 11.68 -3.54
CA ASP A 160 -36.41 10.30 -3.49
C ASP A 160 -37.24 9.94 -4.72
N SER A 161 -36.66 9.15 -5.64
CA SER A 161 -37.44 8.39 -6.62
C SER A 161 -37.15 6.89 -6.47
N ILE A 162 -37.93 6.24 -5.60
CA ILE A 162 -37.77 4.83 -5.19
C ILE A 162 -38.20 3.83 -6.29
N LYS A 163 -38.69 4.31 -7.45
CA LYS A 163 -39.19 3.43 -8.51
C LYS A 163 -38.04 2.90 -9.36
N TRP A 164 -37.82 1.58 -9.30
CA TRP A 164 -36.91 0.79 -10.17
C TRP A 164 -35.42 0.76 -9.82
N LYS A 165 -35.05 1.00 -8.54
CA LYS A 165 -33.66 0.87 -8.06
C LYS A 165 -33.10 -0.52 -8.37
N LYS A 166 -32.01 -0.58 -9.15
CA LYS A 166 -31.22 -1.80 -9.37
C LYS A 166 -30.11 -1.82 -8.33
N ARG A 167 -30.03 -2.87 -7.51
CA ARG A 167 -29.07 -2.93 -6.39
C ARG A 167 -27.63 -3.06 -6.88
N VAL A 168 -27.40 -3.79 -7.97
CA VAL A 168 -26.04 -4.03 -8.51
C VAL A 168 -25.90 -3.49 -9.93
N PHE A 169 -24.87 -2.68 -10.17
CA PHE A 169 -24.45 -2.28 -11.52
C PHE A 169 -23.35 -3.21 -12.04
N LEU A 170 -23.49 -3.77 -13.24
CA LEU A 170 -22.54 -4.73 -13.83
C LEU A 170 -21.56 -4.06 -14.81
N GLY A 171 -20.56 -3.37 -14.28
CA GLY A 171 -19.49 -2.71 -15.03
C GLY A 171 -18.35 -3.64 -15.42
N GLY A 172 -17.41 -3.15 -16.24
CA GLY A 172 -16.22 -3.90 -16.61
C GLY A 172 -16.25 -4.47 -18.02
N SER A 173 -15.31 -5.36 -18.31
CA SER A 173 -15.07 -5.93 -19.62
C SER A 173 -16.32 -6.49 -20.30
N CYS A 174 -16.44 -6.24 -21.59
CA CYS A 174 -17.54 -6.71 -22.43
C CYS A 174 -17.00 -7.79 -23.38
N ASN A 175 -17.13 -7.61 -24.69
CA ASN A 175 -16.74 -8.62 -25.66
C ASN A 175 -15.21 -8.83 -25.67
N PRO A 176 -14.71 -10.08 -25.73
CA PRO A 176 -15.44 -11.32 -25.99
C PRO A 176 -15.95 -12.06 -24.74
N THR A 177 -15.84 -11.49 -23.55
CA THR A 177 -16.16 -12.18 -22.30
C THR A 177 -17.66 -12.41 -22.09
N THR A 178 -17.96 -13.48 -21.36
CA THR A 178 -19.32 -13.99 -21.11
C THR A 178 -19.69 -14.00 -19.62
N TRP A 179 -18.83 -13.47 -18.75
CA TRP A 179 -18.98 -13.56 -17.29
C TRP A 179 -20.33 -13.00 -16.79
N ARG A 180 -20.90 -12.00 -17.48
CA ARG A 180 -22.24 -11.49 -17.15
C ARG A 180 -23.30 -12.57 -17.37
N GLN A 181 -23.31 -13.19 -18.55
CA GLN A 181 -24.33 -14.14 -18.97
C GLN A 181 -24.18 -15.50 -18.27
N GLU A 182 -22.96 -15.96 -18.06
CA GLU A 182 -22.66 -17.30 -17.57
C GLU A 182 -22.59 -17.38 -16.04
N LEU A 183 -22.13 -16.32 -15.36
CA LEU A 183 -21.85 -16.34 -13.93
C LEU A 183 -22.72 -15.33 -13.16
N ALA A 184 -22.53 -14.03 -13.42
CA ALA A 184 -23.11 -12.98 -12.58
C ALA A 184 -24.64 -12.90 -12.65
N ILE A 185 -25.21 -12.86 -13.86
CA ILE A 185 -26.67 -12.73 -14.02
C ILE A 185 -27.42 -13.96 -13.48
N PRO A 186 -27.01 -15.20 -13.79
CA PRO A 186 -27.62 -16.39 -13.20
C PRO A 186 -27.57 -16.37 -11.66
N PHE A 187 -26.41 -16.07 -11.08
CA PHE A 187 -26.23 -15.96 -9.63
C PHE A 187 -27.16 -14.91 -9.02
N LEU A 188 -27.16 -13.68 -9.55
CA LEU A 188 -27.97 -12.59 -8.99
C LEU A 188 -29.47 -12.90 -9.09
N LYS A 189 -29.92 -13.55 -10.18
CA LYS A 189 -31.31 -14.01 -10.32
C LYS A 189 -31.67 -15.08 -9.30
N SER A 190 -30.82 -16.08 -9.07
CA SER A 190 -31.11 -17.15 -8.12
C SER A 190 -31.19 -16.67 -6.68
N HIS A 191 -30.47 -15.59 -6.34
CA HIS A 191 -30.47 -14.97 -5.01
C HIS A 191 -31.44 -13.78 -4.89
N GLY A 192 -32.26 -13.51 -5.92
CA GLY A 192 -33.27 -12.45 -5.88
C GLY A 192 -32.70 -11.01 -5.87
N ILE A 193 -31.46 -10.82 -6.32
CA ILE A 193 -30.78 -9.53 -6.34
C ILE A 193 -31.06 -8.82 -7.68
N THR A 194 -31.57 -7.59 -7.64
CA THR A 194 -31.81 -6.80 -8.85
C THR A 194 -30.53 -6.18 -9.37
N PHE A 195 -30.37 -6.16 -10.69
CA PHE A 195 -29.16 -5.66 -11.34
C PHE A 195 -29.45 -4.83 -12.59
N TYR A 196 -28.49 -3.99 -12.98
CA TYR A 196 -28.43 -3.30 -14.26
C TYR A 196 -27.26 -3.85 -15.09
N ASN A 197 -27.56 -4.31 -16.30
CA ASN A 197 -26.56 -4.73 -17.27
C ASN A 197 -26.39 -3.62 -18.33
N PRO A 198 -25.27 -2.89 -18.37
CA PRO A 198 -25.03 -1.85 -19.37
C PRO A 198 -24.73 -2.43 -20.78
N GLN A 199 -24.42 -3.71 -20.89
CA GLN A 199 -24.09 -4.33 -22.17
C GLN A 199 -25.36 -4.49 -23.03
N VAL A 200 -25.44 -3.69 -24.09
CA VAL A 200 -26.51 -3.74 -25.10
C VAL A 200 -25.96 -4.18 -26.45
N GLN A 201 -26.82 -4.76 -27.30
CA GLN A 201 -26.44 -5.11 -28.68
C GLN A 201 -26.23 -3.88 -29.56
N ASN A 202 -27.11 -2.87 -29.43
CA ASN A 202 -27.06 -1.63 -30.18
C ASN A 202 -27.00 -0.46 -29.21
N TRP A 203 -25.85 0.23 -29.18
CA TRP A 203 -25.69 1.43 -28.36
C TRP A 203 -26.39 2.63 -29.02
N ARG A 204 -27.01 3.49 -28.20
CA ARG A 204 -27.59 4.77 -28.62
C ARG A 204 -27.34 5.84 -27.54
N PRO A 205 -27.25 7.13 -27.88
CA PRO A 205 -26.91 8.20 -26.93
C PRO A 205 -27.82 8.25 -25.69
N GLU A 206 -29.10 7.91 -25.84
CA GLU A 206 -30.07 7.91 -24.74
C GLU A 206 -29.77 6.87 -23.65
N LEU A 207 -28.96 5.85 -23.96
CA LEU A 207 -28.53 4.86 -22.98
C LEU A 207 -27.46 5.42 -22.02
N LEU A 208 -26.76 6.50 -22.40
CA LEU A 208 -25.75 7.12 -21.55
C LEU A 208 -26.36 7.69 -20.27
N GLU A 209 -27.52 8.35 -20.39
CA GLU A 209 -28.24 8.90 -19.25
C GLU A 209 -28.83 7.80 -18.36
N LEU A 210 -29.41 6.76 -18.97
CA LEU A 210 -29.93 5.60 -18.23
C LEU A 210 -28.82 4.87 -17.48
N GLU A 211 -27.65 4.72 -18.09
CA GLU A 211 -26.48 4.14 -17.44
C GLU A 211 -26.00 5.01 -16.27
N ALA A 212 -25.93 6.34 -16.46
CA ALA A 212 -25.57 7.26 -15.40
C ALA A 212 -26.56 7.21 -14.22
N GLN A 213 -27.86 7.17 -14.49
CA GLN A 213 -28.90 6.99 -13.47
C GLN A 213 -28.77 5.62 -12.78
N ALA A 214 -28.49 4.55 -13.53
CA ALA A 214 -28.30 3.23 -12.96
C ALA A 214 -27.09 3.16 -12.03
N LYS A 215 -25.98 3.82 -12.39
CA LYS A 215 -24.79 3.97 -11.55
C LYS A 215 -25.13 4.75 -10.28
N GLU A 216 -25.77 5.91 -10.41
CA GLU A 216 -26.06 6.75 -9.24
C GLU A 216 -26.95 6.03 -8.22
N ASN A 217 -27.91 5.25 -8.71
CA ASN A 217 -28.88 4.53 -7.88
C ASN A 217 -28.42 3.15 -7.42
N ALA A 218 -27.30 2.60 -7.90
CA ALA A 218 -26.86 1.26 -7.50
C ALA A 218 -26.29 1.27 -6.06
N ASP A 219 -26.61 0.22 -5.30
CA ASP A 219 -26.01 0.00 -3.98
C ASP A 219 -24.55 -0.46 -4.12
N ILE A 220 -24.28 -1.29 -5.13
CA ILE A 220 -22.94 -1.86 -5.42
C ILE A 220 -22.59 -1.70 -6.90
N MET A 221 -21.36 -1.25 -7.13
CA MET A 221 -20.70 -1.23 -8.44
C MET A 221 -19.86 -2.50 -8.59
N PHE A 222 -20.36 -3.50 -9.32
CA PHE A 222 -19.63 -4.75 -9.56
C PHE A 222 -18.87 -4.66 -10.88
N PHE A 223 -17.54 -4.71 -10.83
CA PHE A 223 -16.67 -4.58 -11.99
C PHE A 223 -15.80 -5.82 -12.19
N VAL A 224 -15.74 -6.33 -13.41
CA VAL A 224 -14.79 -7.38 -13.82
C VAL A 224 -13.84 -6.83 -14.87
N ILE A 225 -12.54 -6.93 -14.62
CA ILE A 225 -11.48 -6.55 -15.56
C ILE A 225 -10.64 -7.80 -15.83
N ASP A 226 -11.01 -8.53 -16.88
CA ASP A 226 -10.32 -9.75 -17.29
C ASP A 226 -9.01 -9.49 -18.05
N LYS A 227 -8.38 -10.59 -18.47
CA LYS A 227 -7.13 -10.65 -19.24
C LYS A 227 -7.30 -10.60 -20.78
N GLU A 228 -8.48 -10.90 -21.31
CA GLU A 228 -8.84 -10.90 -22.75
C GLU A 228 -9.09 -9.49 -23.32
N THR A 229 -9.42 -8.50 -22.48
CA THR A 229 -9.66 -7.11 -22.91
C THR A 229 -8.63 -6.11 -22.35
N ARG A 230 -8.51 -4.95 -23.01
CA ARG A 230 -7.68 -3.85 -22.51
C ARG A 230 -8.29 -3.16 -21.28
N GLY A 231 -9.60 -3.27 -21.05
CA GLY A 231 -10.29 -2.74 -19.87
C GLY A 231 -10.13 -1.23 -19.59
N ILE A 232 -9.71 -0.41 -20.56
CA ILE A 232 -9.20 0.96 -20.32
C ILE A 232 -10.23 1.85 -19.63
N SER A 233 -11.42 2.03 -20.23
CA SER A 233 -12.47 2.89 -19.66
C SER A 233 -12.92 2.38 -18.29
N SER A 234 -13.06 1.05 -18.14
CA SER A 234 -13.45 0.42 -16.88
C SER A 234 -12.42 0.66 -15.77
N MET A 235 -11.12 0.60 -16.07
CA MET A 235 -10.08 0.89 -15.07
C MET A 235 -10.12 2.35 -14.62
N ILE A 236 -10.30 3.29 -15.56
CA ILE A 236 -10.45 4.73 -15.24
C ILE A 236 -11.68 4.96 -14.36
N GLU A 237 -12.79 4.31 -14.74
CA GLU A 237 -14.06 4.40 -14.03
C GLU A 237 -13.98 3.84 -12.61
N VAL A 238 -13.39 2.66 -12.42
CA VAL A 238 -13.22 2.07 -11.08
C VAL A 238 -12.38 2.98 -10.20
N GLY A 239 -11.29 3.56 -10.72
CA GLY A 239 -10.48 4.54 -10.01
C GLY A 239 -11.33 5.72 -9.52
N TYR A 240 -12.12 6.33 -10.40
CA TYR A 240 -13.04 7.42 -10.05
C TYR A 240 -14.10 7.01 -9.02
N LEU A 241 -14.75 5.85 -9.19
CA LEU A 241 -15.84 5.39 -8.34
C LEU A 241 -15.38 5.09 -6.91
N VAL A 242 -14.21 4.44 -6.76
CA VAL A 242 -13.61 4.16 -5.45
C VAL A 242 -13.17 5.44 -4.75
N ALA A 243 -12.62 6.40 -5.50
CA ALA A 243 -12.29 7.72 -4.97
C ALA A 243 -13.54 8.53 -4.55
N SER A 244 -14.64 8.36 -5.28
CA SER A 244 -15.95 8.98 -4.99
C SER A 244 -16.73 8.27 -3.88
N MET A 245 -16.09 7.36 -3.13
CA MET A 245 -16.67 6.62 -2.00
C MET A 245 -17.87 5.72 -2.36
N LYS A 246 -18.05 5.35 -3.64
CA LYS A 246 -19.06 4.34 -4.01
C LYS A 246 -18.62 2.95 -3.53
N GLN A 247 -19.58 2.08 -3.26
CA GLN A 247 -19.31 0.69 -2.87
C GLN A 247 -18.95 -0.12 -4.12
N VAL A 248 -17.67 -0.45 -4.29
CA VAL A 248 -17.15 -1.13 -5.48
C VAL A 248 -16.65 -2.51 -5.12
N ILE A 249 -17.14 -3.53 -5.84
CA ILE A 249 -16.56 -4.87 -5.84
C ILE A 249 -15.81 -5.04 -7.16
N LEU A 250 -14.49 -5.18 -7.08
CA LEU A 250 -13.60 -5.30 -8.24
C LEU A 250 -13.04 -6.71 -8.33
N VAL A 251 -13.29 -7.38 -9.46
CA VAL A 251 -12.55 -8.57 -9.89
C VAL A 251 -11.50 -8.15 -10.91
N LEU A 252 -10.24 -8.43 -10.62
CA LEU A 252 -9.10 -8.06 -11.46
C LEU A 252 -8.28 -9.30 -11.80
N THR A 253 -8.26 -9.68 -13.07
CA THR A 253 -7.45 -10.81 -13.56
C THR A 253 -6.12 -10.31 -14.10
N GLU A 254 -5.03 -10.97 -13.71
CA GLU A 254 -3.68 -10.68 -14.19
C GLU A 254 -3.48 -11.18 -15.63
N ILE A 255 -2.61 -10.52 -16.40
CA ILE A 255 -2.21 -10.96 -17.74
C ILE A 255 -0.86 -11.67 -17.62
N GLU A 256 -0.84 -12.99 -17.82
CA GLU A 256 0.36 -13.83 -17.65
C GLU A 256 1.23 -13.90 -18.92
N ASP A 257 2.53 -14.16 -18.76
CA ASP A 257 3.56 -14.27 -19.83
C ASP A 257 3.36 -15.40 -20.82
N ASN A 258 2.77 -16.51 -20.39
CA ASN A 258 2.55 -17.69 -21.23
C ASN A 258 1.08 -18.08 -21.34
N ASP A 259 0.19 -17.10 -21.30
CA ASP A 259 -1.25 -17.36 -21.37
C ASP A 259 -1.68 -17.80 -22.78
N THR A 260 -1.59 -19.10 -23.04
CA THR A 260 -2.01 -19.73 -24.30
C THR A 260 -3.53 -19.68 -24.51
N GLU A 261 -4.29 -19.34 -23.47
CA GLU A 261 -5.75 -19.25 -23.49
C GLU A 261 -6.23 -17.84 -23.88
N CYS A 262 -5.37 -16.82 -23.79
CA CYS A 262 -5.73 -15.47 -24.18
C CYS A 262 -5.91 -15.37 -25.70
N LYS A 263 -7.17 -15.25 -26.14
CA LYS A 263 -7.53 -15.13 -27.56
C LYS A 263 -6.97 -13.87 -28.22
N ARG A 264 -6.53 -12.89 -27.43
CA ARG A 264 -6.05 -11.58 -27.90
C ARG A 264 -4.56 -11.42 -27.64
N VAL A 265 -3.79 -11.34 -28.72
CA VAL A 265 -2.34 -11.12 -28.64
C VAL A 265 -2.05 -9.63 -28.48
N PHE A 266 -1.35 -9.27 -27.40
CA PHE A 266 -0.79 -7.94 -27.17
C PHE A 266 0.71 -7.96 -27.48
N THR A 267 1.29 -6.82 -27.84
CA THR A 267 2.76 -6.69 -27.89
C THR A 267 3.32 -6.68 -26.47
N GLU A 268 4.59 -7.04 -26.29
CA GLU A 268 5.25 -7.02 -24.97
C GLU A 268 5.19 -5.63 -24.31
N GLN A 269 5.38 -4.56 -25.09
CA GLN A 269 5.27 -3.20 -24.57
C GLN A 269 3.83 -2.86 -24.15
N GLU A 270 2.84 -3.20 -24.97
CA GLU A 270 1.43 -2.97 -24.63
C GLU A 270 1.02 -3.76 -23.39
N LYS A 271 1.45 -5.00 -23.29
CA LYS A 271 1.22 -5.84 -22.14
C LYS A 271 1.84 -5.26 -20.88
N SER A 272 3.08 -4.77 -20.96
CA SER A 272 3.73 -4.06 -19.85
C SER A 272 2.91 -2.85 -19.39
N ASP A 273 2.38 -2.05 -20.33
CA ASP A 273 1.52 -0.90 -20.02
C ASP A 273 0.17 -1.33 -19.39
N LEU A 274 -0.42 -2.43 -19.87
CA LEU A 274 -1.68 -3.00 -19.35
C LEU A 274 -1.50 -3.58 -17.94
N CYS A 275 -0.42 -4.31 -17.69
CA CYS A 275 -0.07 -4.84 -16.37
C CYS A 275 0.23 -3.71 -15.39
N ARG A 276 0.95 -2.66 -15.83
CA ARG A 276 1.17 -1.44 -15.04
C ARG A 276 -0.14 -0.76 -14.68
N GLY A 277 -1.05 -0.59 -15.63
CA GLY A 277 -2.37 0.01 -15.39
C GLY A 277 -3.17 -0.76 -14.33
N ARG A 278 -3.19 -2.10 -14.42
CA ARG A 278 -3.86 -2.97 -13.44
C ARG A 278 -3.26 -2.84 -12.03
N LYS A 279 -1.93 -2.84 -11.92
CA LYS A 279 -1.22 -2.67 -10.63
C LYS A 279 -1.50 -1.32 -9.99
N ILE A 280 -1.55 -0.24 -10.78
CA ILE A 280 -1.93 1.08 -10.27
C ILE A 280 -3.39 1.11 -9.84
N LEU A 281 -4.30 0.51 -10.60
CA LEU A 281 -5.70 0.42 -10.17
C LEU A 281 -5.83 -0.34 -8.85
N GLU A 282 -5.17 -1.49 -8.72
CA GLU A 282 -5.16 -2.30 -7.50
C GLU A 282 -4.65 -1.50 -6.30
N ASP A 283 -3.52 -0.79 -6.44
CA ASP A 283 -2.98 0.10 -5.41
C ASP A 283 -4.01 1.17 -4.98
N LEU A 284 -4.63 1.86 -5.95
CA LEU A 284 -5.62 2.90 -5.66
C LEU A 284 -6.89 2.36 -4.97
N VAL A 285 -7.30 1.13 -5.30
CA VAL A 285 -8.46 0.46 -4.69
C VAL A 285 -8.13 0.03 -3.26
N GLU A 286 -6.99 -0.63 -3.05
CA GLU A 286 -6.54 -1.08 -1.73
C GLU A 286 -6.22 0.09 -0.78
N ARG A 287 -5.74 1.23 -1.30
CA ARG A 287 -5.56 2.48 -0.51
C ARG A 287 -6.85 2.99 0.13
N ASN A 288 -7.98 2.75 -0.52
CA ASN A 288 -9.32 3.06 -0.02
C ASN A 288 -9.91 1.93 0.84
N SER A 289 -9.07 0.99 1.28
CA SER A 289 -9.43 -0.18 2.10
C SER A 289 -10.46 -1.09 1.43
N VAL A 290 -10.52 -1.08 0.10
CA VAL A 290 -11.42 -1.94 -0.67
C VAL A 290 -10.65 -3.20 -1.10
N PRO A 291 -11.15 -4.42 -0.80
CA PRO A 291 -10.54 -5.65 -1.26
C PRO A 291 -10.64 -5.81 -2.78
N VAL A 292 -9.60 -6.39 -3.39
CA VAL A 292 -9.58 -6.75 -4.81
C VAL A 292 -9.67 -8.27 -4.94
N PHE A 293 -10.63 -8.74 -5.73
CA PHE A 293 -10.89 -10.16 -5.95
C PHE A 293 -10.17 -10.65 -7.21
N THR A 294 -9.76 -11.91 -7.21
CA THR A 294 -9.19 -12.59 -8.39
C THR A 294 -10.18 -13.52 -9.07
N ASP A 295 -11.27 -13.89 -8.39
CA ASP A 295 -12.32 -14.77 -8.89
C ASP A 295 -13.72 -14.16 -8.76
N ILE A 296 -14.58 -14.47 -9.73
CA ILE A 296 -15.91 -13.88 -9.85
C ILE A 296 -16.88 -14.49 -8.84
N ASP A 297 -16.76 -15.79 -8.55
CA ASP A 297 -17.67 -16.49 -7.64
C ASP A 297 -17.58 -15.97 -6.21
N THR A 298 -16.38 -15.78 -5.68
CA THR A 298 -16.17 -15.21 -4.34
C THR A 298 -16.63 -13.77 -4.29
N ALA A 299 -16.36 -12.98 -5.33
CA ALA A 299 -16.84 -11.61 -5.43
C ALA A 299 -18.38 -11.52 -5.44
N LEU A 300 -19.07 -12.44 -6.14
CA LEU A 300 -20.54 -12.51 -6.16
C LEU A 300 -21.12 -12.91 -4.80
N LYS A 301 -20.51 -13.88 -4.11
CA LYS A 301 -20.89 -14.24 -2.73
C LYS A 301 -20.70 -13.06 -1.77
N CYS A 302 -19.58 -12.36 -1.87
CA CYS A 302 -19.34 -11.14 -1.10
C CYS A 302 -20.37 -10.05 -1.43
N THR A 303 -20.78 -9.92 -2.69
CA THR A 303 -21.84 -8.98 -3.11
C THR A 303 -23.14 -9.27 -2.39
N GLU A 304 -23.57 -10.53 -2.35
CA GLU A 304 -24.76 -10.95 -1.60
C GLU A 304 -24.64 -10.63 -0.11
N ILE A 305 -23.50 -10.98 0.50
CA ILE A 305 -23.23 -10.74 1.93
C ILE A 305 -23.33 -9.25 2.27
N VAL A 306 -22.67 -8.38 1.50
CA VAL A 306 -22.69 -6.92 1.67
C VAL A 306 -24.14 -6.41 1.59
N LEU A 307 -24.92 -6.88 0.60
CA LEU A 307 -26.30 -6.44 0.41
C LEU A 307 -27.27 -6.95 1.49
N ASN A 308 -27.06 -8.15 2.01
CA ASN A 308 -27.96 -8.80 2.97
C ASN A 308 -27.66 -8.37 4.41
N GLN A 309 -26.38 -8.18 4.74
CA GLN A 309 -25.94 -7.80 6.08
C GLN A 309 -25.80 -6.28 6.24
N GLY A 310 -25.87 -5.51 5.15
CA GLY A 310 -25.67 -4.06 5.19
C GLY A 310 -24.24 -3.65 5.54
N LEU A 311 -23.27 -4.52 5.24
CA LEU A 311 -21.86 -4.23 5.44
C LEU A 311 -21.37 -3.21 4.41
N ARG A 312 -20.27 -2.52 4.71
CA ARG A 312 -19.50 -1.87 3.65
C ARG A 312 -18.56 -2.89 3.02
N VAL A 313 -18.22 -2.70 1.75
CA VAL A 313 -17.25 -3.55 1.05
C VAL A 313 -15.89 -3.53 1.76
N GLN A 314 -15.53 -2.39 2.39
CA GLN A 314 -14.32 -2.26 3.20
C GLN A 314 -14.32 -3.11 4.48
N ASP A 315 -15.49 -3.55 4.94
CA ASP A 315 -15.64 -4.35 6.17
C ASP A 315 -15.64 -5.87 5.87
N LEU A 316 -15.43 -6.27 4.61
CA LEU A 316 -15.24 -7.67 4.26
C LEU A 316 -13.89 -8.19 4.78
N ASP A 317 -13.88 -9.44 5.20
CA ASP A 317 -12.73 -10.09 5.83
C ASP A 317 -12.52 -11.53 5.28
N LEU A 318 -11.55 -12.23 5.88
CA LEU A 318 -11.18 -13.59 5.50
C LEU A 318 -12.33 -14.60 5.65
N GLN A 319 -13.27 -14.39 6.57
CA GLN A 319 -14.39 -15.31 6.81
C GLN A 319 -15.40 -15.27 5.65
N HIS A 320 -15.46 -14.14 4.95
CA HIS A 320 -16.27 -13.95 3.75
C HIS A 320 -15.57 -14.41 2.47
N GLY A 321 -14.28 -14.78 2.55
CA GLY A 321 -13.44 -15.11 1.40
C GLY A 321 -12.76 -13.90 0.75
N ALA A 322 -12.86 -12.70 1.34
CA ALA A 322 -12.16 -11.52 0.86
C ALA A 322 -10.79 -11.38 1.53
N GLN A 323 -9.79 -10.85 0.82
CA GLN A 323 -8.55 -10.41 1.43
C GLN A 323 -8.74 -8.97 1.95
N PRO A 324 -8.93 -8.76 3.26
CA PRO A 324 -9.10 -7.40 3.79
C PRO A 324 -7.84 -6.56 3.55
N VAL A 325 -8.05 -5.25 3.48
CA VAL A 325 -6.99 -4.24 3.46
C VAL A 325 -7.36 -3.15 4.45
N ILE A 326 -6.51 -2.92 5.44
CA ILE A 326 -6.76 -1.90 6.46
C ILE A 326 -5.71 -0.80 6.34
N HIS A 327 -6.20 0.43 6.13
CA HIS A 327 -5.39 1.64 6.01
C HIS A 327 -4.25 1.54 4.97
N GLY A 328 -4.57 1.02 3.78
CA GLY A 328 -3.60 0.81 2.69
C GLY A 328 -2.87 2.06 2.20
N HIS A 329 -3.30 3.25 2.60
CA HIS A 329 -2.68 4.54 2.27
C HIS A 329 -1.55 4.96 3.24
N ILE A 330 -1.43 4.32 4.41
CA ILE A 330 -0.43 4.68 5.40
C ILE A 330 0.95 4.16 4.95
N PRO A 331 1.98 5.02 4.89
CA PRO A 331 3.34 4.56 4.59
C PRO A 331 3.88 3.71 5.74
N VAL A 332 4.63 2.65 5.42
CA VAL A 332 5.26 1.75 6.40
C VAL A 332 6.71 1.48 5.98
N GLY A 333 7.62 1.40 6.95
CA GLY A 333 9.06 1.18 6.73
C GLY A 333 9.94 2.39 7.00
N GLU A 334 9.36 3.57 7.29
CA GLU A 334 10.12 4.78 7.65
C GLU A 334 10.93 4.54 8.94
N THR A 335 10.32 3.87 9.93
CA THR A 335 11.00 3.51 11.18
C THR A 335 12.24 2.65 10.91
N LEU A 336 12.12 1.67 10.00
CA LEU A 336 13.21 0.77 9.64
C LEU A 336 14.35 1.52 8.94
N LEU A 337 14.03 2.41 8.00
CA LEU A 337 15.01 3.24 7.29
C LEU A 337 15.79 4.14 8.26
N GLN A 338 15.09 4.84 9.15
CA GLN A 338 15.72 5.71 10.15
C GLN A 338 16.62 4.92 11.10
N MET A 339 16.20 3.73 11.52
CA MET A 339 17.02 2.84 12.34
C MET A 339 18.27 2.37 11.61
N ARG A 340 18.17 2.05 10.33
CA ARG A 340 19.30 1.65 9.50
C ARG A 340 20.29 2.80 9.30
N GLU A 341 19.80 4.01 9.02
CA GLU A 341 20.63 5.21 8.93
C GLU A 341 21.37 5.45 10.25
N ALA A 342 20.67 5.38 11.39
CA ALA A 342 21.28 5.53 12.70
C ALA A 342 22.33 4.45 12.97
N PHE A 343 22.06 3.19 12.63
CA PHE A 343 23.02 2.09 12.79
C PHE A 343 24.28 2.33 11.94
N ASN A 344 24.11 2.61 10.65
CA ASN A 344 25.21 2.81 9.71
C ASN A 344 26.04 4.06 10.04
N SER A 345 25.43 5.12 10.58
CA SER A 345 26.12 6.36 10.97
C SER A 345 27.09 6.18 12.13
N MET A 346 26.92 5.11 12.93
CA MET A 346 27.75 4.81 14.09
C MET A 346 28.89 3.84 13.78
N ASP A 347 28.93 3.26 12.58
CA ASP A 347 30.00 2.35 12.19
C ASP A 347 31.29 3.13 11.89
N SER A 348 32.27 2.99 12.78
CA SER A 348 33.58 3.63 12.67
C SER A 348 34.50 2.94 11.65
N ALA A 349 34.14 1.75 11.12
CA ALA A 349 34.99 0.97 10.22
C ALA A 349 34.75 1.35 8.75
N SER A 350 35.73 2.02 8.15
CA SER A 350 35.73 2.36 6.72
C SER A 350 35.80 1.12 5.82
N PHE A 351 34.90 1.03 4.84
CA PHE A 351 34.99 0.20 3.63
C PHE A 351 34.99 -1.34 3.81
N THR A 352 33.85 -1.90 4.25
CA THR A 352 33.40 -3.24 3.82
C THR A 352 31.92 -3.21 3.44
N THR A 353 31.46 -4.21 2.69
CA THR A 353 30.08 -4.34 2.19
C THR A 353 29.06 -4.16 3.32
N VAL A 354 27.92 -3.54 3.03
CA VAL A 354 26.93 -3.09 4.03
C VAL A 354 26.38 -4.24 4.90
N ASP A 355 26.41 -5.47 4.39
CA ASP A 355 25.89 -6.66 5.08
C ASP A 355 26.78 -7.15 6.25
N ASP A 356 28.01 -6.65 6.38
CA ASP A 356 28.96 -7.04 7.45
C ASP A 356 29.16 -5.97 8.55
N GLN A 357 28.41 -4.87 8.50
CA GLN A 357 28.53 -3.76 9.45
C GLN A 357 28.13 -4.20 10.86
N GLN A 358 28.97 -3.86 11.83
CA GLN A 358 28.90 -4.40 13.18
C GLN A 358 29.24 -3.34 14.21
N LEU A 359 28.32 -3.07 15.13
CA LEU A 359 28.51 -2.07 16.18
C LEU A 359 29.12 -2.65 17.45
N THR A 360 30.02 -1.91 18.07
CA THR A 360 30.46 -2.16 19.44
C THR A 360 29.33 -1.88 20.46
N PRO A 361 29.42 -2.40 21.70
CA PRO A 361 28.46 -2.07 22.76
C PRO A 361 28.29 -0.56 23.02
N GLN A 362 29.31 0.28 22.78
CA GLN A 362 29.20 1.74 22.92
C GLN A 362 28.44 2.36 21.75
N GLU A 363 28.79 1.99 20.51
CA GLU A 363 28.13 2.47 19.30
C GLU A 363 26.65 2.06 19.26
N LEU A 364 26.34 0.82 19.67
CA LEU A 364 24.96 0.33 19.80
C LEU A 364 24.11 1.21 20.72
N LYS A 365 24.66 1.62 21.87
CA LYS A 365 23.95 2.53 22.80
C LYS A 365 23.74 3.90 22.18
N LEU A 366 24.69 4.38 21.39
CA LEU A 366 24.60 5.67 20.73
C LEU A 366 23.57 5.63 19.58
N ALA A 367 23.56 4.56 18.79
CA ALA A 367 22.54 4.28 17.78
C ALA A 367 21.14 4.22 18.42
N TYR A 368 20.98 3.45 19.50
CA TYR A 368 19.73 3.38 20.26
C TYR A 368 19.28 4.76 20.77
N LYS A 369 20.21 5.54 21.34
CA LYS A 369 19.94 6.89 21.83
C LYS A 369 19.57 7.85 20.70
N SER A 370 20.18 7.70 19.53
CA SER A 370 19.85 8.46 18.32
C SER A 370 18.40 8.22 17.89
N CYS A 371 17.98 6.95 17.86
CA CYS A 371 16.62 6.57 17.49
C CYS A 371 15.57 6.94 18.55
N THR A 372 15.88 6.78 19.84
CA THR A 372 14.87 6.85 20.91
C THR A 372 14.93 8.08 21.79
N GLY A 373 16.06 8.82 21.75
CA GLY A 373 16.39 9.88 22.71
C GLY A 373 16.70 9.37 24.13
N LYS A 374 16.70 8.06 24.37
CA LYS A 374 16.89 7.45 25.69
C LYS A 374 18.21 6.71 25.77
N ASP A 375 18.79 6.63 26.98
CA ASP A 375 19.94 5.74 27.22
C ASP A 375 19.46 4.30 27.34
N LEU A 376 20.14 3.37 26.66
CA LEU A 376 19.89 1.93 26.75
C LEU A 376 20.43 1.39 28.09
N ASP A 377 19.60 0.69 28.88
CA ASP A 377 20.04 0.11 30.15
C ASP A 377 21.16 -0.92 29.89
N SER A 378 22.35 -0.60 30.39
CA SER A 378 23.57 -1.37 30.14
C SER A 378 23.75 -2.59 31.03
N LYS A 379 22.85 -2.84 31.98
CA LYS A 379 22.99 -3.94 32.95
C LYS A 379 22.99 -5.32 32.29
N TRP A 380 22.21 -5.53 31.22
CA TRP A 380 22.19 -6.80 30.48
C TRP A 380 23.33 -6.89 29.45
N LEU A 381 23.69 -5.78 28.80
CA LEU A 381 24.82 -5.70 27.86
C LEU A 381 26.16 -6.11 28.50
N LYS A 382 26.36 -5.79 29.79
CA LYS A 382 27.58 -6.13 30.55
C LYS A 382 27.71 -7.61 30.91
N LYS A 383 26.62 -8.40 30.89
CA LYS A 383 26.67 -9.84 31.17
C LYS A 383 27.10 -10.67 29.94
N LYS A 384 27.08 -10.08 28.75
CA LYS A 384 27.40 -10.72 27.47
C LYS A 384 28.91 -10.56 27.15
N ASP A 385 29.80 -10.94 28.07
CA ASP A 385 31.26 -10.73 28.01
C ASP A 385 32.00 -11.57 26.92
N LYS A 386 31.25 -12.08 25.92
CA LYS A 386 31.76 -12.81 24.75
C LYS A 386 31.28 -12.28 23.40
N HIS A 387 30.30 -11.35 23.36
CA HIS A 387 29.80 -10.78 22.10
C HIS A 387 30.41 -9.39 21.92
N SER A 388 31.44 -9.28 21.08
CA SER A 388 32.19 -8.03 20.87
C SER A 388 31.52 -7.06 19.89
N LYS A 389 30.50 -7.53 19.16
CA LYS A 389 29.90 -6.86 18.00
C LYS A 389 28.42 -7.20 17.86
N TYR A 390 27.62 -6.28 17.31
CA TYR A 390 26.18 -6.43 17.11
C TYR A 390 25.80 -6.15 15.65
N TYR A 391 25.00 -7.02 15.06
CA TYR A 391 24.46 -6.84 13.70
C TYR A 391 23.16 -6.02 13.72
N PHE A 392 22.77 -5.51 12.55
CA PHE A 392 21.52 -4.76 12.40
C PHE A 392 20.29 -5.56 12.82
N GLU A 393 20.29 -6.88 12.57
CA GLU A 393 19.25 -7.81 13.01
C GLU A 393 19.08 -7.82 14.54
N GLU A 394 20.19 -7.87 15.28
CA GLU A 394 20.18 -7.83 16.74
C GLU A 394 19.72 -6.45 17.24
N PHE A 395 20.13 -5.37 16.56
CA PHE A 395 19.69 -4.01 16.87
C PHE A 395 18.17 -3.84 16.70
N CYS A 396 17.58 -4.41 15.65
CA CYS A 396 16.14 -4.39 15.44
C CYS A 396 15.38 -5.09 16.58
N CYS A 397 15.85 -6.27 16.99
CA CYS A 397 15.26 -7.00 18.11
C CYS A 397 15.29 -6.19 19.41
N ILE A 398 16.44 -5.57 19.72
CA ILE A 398 16.62 -4.71 20.92
C ILE A 398 15.65 -3.52 20.89
N MET A 399 15.48 -2.91 19.72
CA MET A 399 14.57 -1.77 19.55
C MET A 399 13.12 -2.16 19.83
N VAL A 400 12.65 -3.30 19.31
CA VAL A 400 11.28 -3.79 19.60
C VAL A 400 11.12 -4.10 21.09
N GLU A 401 12.03 -4.86 21.69
CA GLU A 401 11.95 -5.25 23.10
C GLU A 401 11.91 -4.03 24.04
N SER A 402 12.70 -3.01 23.73
CA SER A 402 12.75 -1.76 24.52
C SER A 402 11.44 -0.96 24.50
N GLN A 403 10.62 -1.10 23.45
CA GLN A 403 9.34 -0.42 23.33
C GLN A 403 8.24 -1.10 24.16
N VAL A 404 8.40 -2.38 24.49
CA VAL A 404 7.41 -3.16 25.27
C VAL A 404 7.62 -3.02 26.78
N GLN A 405 8.66 -2.31 27.25
CA GLN A 405 8.77 -2.01 28.68
C GLN A 405 7.69 -1.01 29.12
N PRO A 406 6.98 -1.26 30.23
CA PRO A 406 5.84 -0.46 30.64
C PRO A 406 6.30 0.91 31.13
N SER A 407 6.25 1.90 30.24
CA SER A 407 6.26 3.31 30.63
C SER A 407 5.27 4.09 29.78
N THR A 408 4.49 4.92 30.46
CA THR A 408 3.27 5.65 30.07
C THR A 408 3.43 6.67 28.91
N VAL A 409 4.32 6.43 27.94
CA VAL A 409 4.68 7.41 26.90
C VAL A 409 4.80 6.73 25.53
N GLN A 410 3.70 6.16 25.07
CA GLN A 410 3.53 5.57 23.75
C GLN A 410 3.40 6.61 22.62
N LYS A 411 3.64 7.90 22.91
CA LYS A 411 3.33 9.06 22.04
C LYS A 411 4.55 9.76 21.41
N LYS A 412 5.79 9.36 21.69
CA LYS A 412 6.94 10.25 21.43
C LYS A 412 7.93 9.84 20.34
N ILE A 413 7.99 8.58 19.90
CA ILE A 413 9.03 8.19 18.93
C ILE A 413 8.72 8.77 17.53
N THR A 414 7.49 8.66 17.04
CA THR A 414 7.10 9.27 15.76
C THR A 414 7.08 10.81 15.77
N SER A 415 6.82 11.43 16.93
CA SER A 415 6.75 12.90 17.06
C SER A 415 8.09 13.59 17.33
N PHE A 416 9.05 12.95 17.98
CA PHE A 416 10.33 13.60 18.36
C PHE A 416 11.45 13.39 17.33
N ILE A 417 11.45 12.30 16.56
CA ILE A 417 12.53 12.00 15.60
C ILE A 417 12.59 13.05 14.47
N SER A 418 11.44 13.60 14.04
CA SER A 418 11.39 14.66 13.03
C SER A 418 12.05 15.99 13.46
N THR A 419 12.19 16.24 14.77
CA THR A 419 12.57 17.56 15.29
C THR A 419 14.08 17.71 15.56
N ILE A 420 14.81 16.63 15.82
CA ILE A 420 16.21 16.71 16.26
C ILE A 420 17.21 16.71 15.08
N PHE A 421 16.93 15.99 14.00
CA PHE A 421 17.85 15.90 12.84
C PHE A 421 17.88 17.14 11.95
N GLY A 422 16.89 18.04 12.05
CA GLY A 422 16.87 19.31 11.32
C GLY A 422 17.94 20.34 11.74
N LYS A 423 18.77 20.05 12.75
CA LYS A 423 19.76 21.00 13.29
C LYS A 423 21.24 20.60 13.15
N PHE A 424 21.56 19.39 12.69
CA PHE A 424 22.94 18.92 12.58
C PHE A 424 23.20 18.25 11.22
N SER A 425 23.18 19.02 10.13
CA SER A 425 23.97 18.66 8.95
C SER A 425 24.24 19.87 8.06
N GLY A 426 25.42 20.44 8.23
CA GLY A 426 26.09 21.16 7.15
C GLY A 426 27.20 20.24 6.66
N HIS A 427 27.03 19.62 5.51
CA HIS A 427 28.01 19.33 4.44
C HIS A 427 27.36 18.36 3.42
N SER A 428 27.67 18.59 2.15
CA SER A 428 26.94 18.11 0.98
C SER A 428 27.16 16.62 0.67
N SER A 429 26.10 15.81 0.76
CA SER A 429 25.89 14.60 -0.05
C SER A 429 24.45 14.08 0.11
N CYS A 430 23.81 13.78 -1.03
CA CYS A 430 22.56 13.04 -1.24
C CYS A 430 21.51 13.07 -0.12
N SER A 431 20.73 14.15 -0.06
CA SER A 431 19.57 14.30 0.81
C SER A 431 18.38 13.46 0.33
N MET A 432 18.03 12.40 1.05
CA MET A 432 16.65 11.89 1.11
C MET A 432 15.87 12.77 2.10
N PRO A 433 14.66 13.29 1.78
CA PRO A 433 14.00 14.25 2.66
C PRO A 433 13.27 13.52 3.80
N CYS A 434 13.77 13.70 5.02
CA CYS A 434 13.04 13.43 6.25
C CYS A 434 11.88 14.43 6.44
N HIS A 435 10.78 13.95 7.02
CA HIS A 435 9.51 14.66 7.14
C HIS A 435 9.64 16.01 7.88
N SER A 436 9.56 17.10 7.12
CA SER A 436 9.28 18.46 7.60
C SER A 436 8.05 19.01 6.89
N GLU A 437 7.24 19.84 7.55
CA GLU A 437 6.05 20.52 7.01
C GLU A 437 6.34 21.45 5.79
N LYS A 438 7.59 21.50 5.29
CA LYS A 438 8.04 22.36 4.19
C LYS A 438 8.01 21.71 2.80
N ASP A 439 7.52 20.47 2.66
CA ASP A 439 7.73 19.70 1.43
C ASP A 439 6.59 19.75 0.40
N PHE A 440 5.76 20.80 0.44
CA PHE A 440 4.71 21.02 -0.56
C PHE A 440 5.30 21.49 -1.89
N ARG A 441 4.63 21.16 -3.00
CA ARG A 441 4.94 21.68 -4.34
C ARG A 441 3.67 22.25 -4.97
N ASP A 442 3.81 23.18 -5.90
CA ASP A 442 2.64 23.80 -6.52
C ASP A 442 1.95 22.85 -7.50
N VAL A 443 2.72 22.16 -8.34
CA VAL A 443 2.14 21.30 -9.39
C VAL A 443 2.84 19.94 -9.54
N TYR A 444 2.04 18.89 -9.65
CA TYR A 444 2.49 17.57 -10.11
C TYR A 444 2.40 17.46 -11.63
N LEU A 445 3.47 16.99 -12.30
CA LEU A 445 3.53 16.85 -13.75
C LEU A 445 3.25 15.41 -14.21
N GLY A 446 2.00 14.97 -14.07
CA GLY A 446 1.51 13.66 -14.52
C GLY A 446 1.27 13.56 -16.03
N GLY A 447 1.11 12.34 -16.54
CA GLY A 447 0.79 12.09 -17.95
C GLY A 447 1.93 11.44 -18.75
N SER A 448 1.80 11.47 -20.07
CA SER A 448 2.67 10.84 -21.07
C SER A 448 4.16 10.93 -20.72
N CYS A 449 4.83 9.77 -20.74
CA CYS A 449 6.29 9.59 -20.61
C CYS A 449 6.85 8.90 -21.87
N GLY A 450 8.17 8.70 -21.95
CA GLY A 450 8.81 8.08 -23.12
C GLY A 450 9.16 9.12 -24.19
N ASP A 451 8.69 8.93 -25.43
CA ASP A 451 9.00 9.80 -26.58
C ASP A 451 8.43 11.22 -26.45
N SER A 452 7.58 11.46 -25.45
CA SER A 452 7.03 12.78 -25.17
C SER A 452 7.96 13.58 -24.25
N ASN A 453 8.44 14.72 -24.77
CA ASN A 453 9.37 15.63 -24.08
C ASN A 453 8.69 16.92 -23.60
N TRP A 454 7.37 16.88 -23.43
CA TRP A 454 6.57 18.06 -23.06
C TRP A 454 6.98 18.66 -21.72
N ARG A 455 7.44 17.83 -20.77
CA ARG A 455 7.93 18.30 -19.46
C ARG A 455 9.15 19.21 -19.64
N ASP A 456 10.19 18.71 -20.30
CA ASP A 456 11.46 19.43 -20.42
C ASP A 456 11.41 20.59 -21.41
N LYS A 457 10.65 20.43 -22.50
CA LYS A 457 10.59 21.45 -23.56
C LYS A 457 9.56 22.55 -23.33
N ILE A 458 8.49 22.29 -22.59
CA ILE A 458 7.36 23.22 -22.44
C ILE A 458 7.10 23.51 -20.96
N ALA A 459 6.71 22.50 -20.18
CA ALA A 459 6.22 22.73 -18.82
C ALA A 459 7.27 23.30 -17.88
N ILE A 460 8.42 22.63 -17.73
CA ILE A 460 9.47 22.98 -16.78
C ILE A 460 10.03 24.40 -17.05
N PRO A 461 10.39 24.78 -18.30
CA PRO A 461 10.85 26.14 -18.58
C PRO A 461 9.83 27.21 -18.19
N ILE A 462 8.54 26.99 -18.49
CA ILE A 462 7.48 27.95 -18.17
C ILE A 462 7.25 28.05 -16.66
N LEU A 463 7.18 26.92 -15.96
CA LEU A 463 6.99 26.89 -14.51
C LEU A 463 8.14 27.57 -13.77
N ARG A 464 9.39 27.26 -14.15
CA ARG A 464 10.60 27.91 -13.58
C ARG A 464 10.59 29.41 -13.81
N LYS A 465 10.25 29.86 -15.03
CA LYS A 465 10.15 31.29 -15.37
C LYS A 465 9.14 32.03 -14.49
N ASN A 466 8.08 31.37 -14.04
CA ASN A 466 7.02 31.94 -13.22
C ASN A 466 7.17 31.64 -11.71
N GLY A 467 8.31 31.07 -11.28
CA GLY A 467 8.57 30.79 -9.87
C GLY A 467 7.68 29.69 -9.26
N ILE A 468 7.10 28.82 -10.09
CA ILE A 468 6.21 27.74 -9.66
C ILE A 468 7.02 26.47 -9.40
N SER A 469 6.89 25.92 -8.19
CA SER A 469 7.53 24.68 -7.78
C SER A 469 6.79 23.46 -8.35
N TYR A 470 7.52 22.41 -8.73
CA TYR A 470 6.89 21.24 -9.36
C TYR A 470 7.50 19.92 -8.91
N VAL A 471 6.72 18.85 -9.06
CA VAL A 471 7.18 17.46 -9.01
C VAL A 471 7.19 16.91 -10.43
N ASN A 472 8.37 16.46 -10.89
CA ASN A 472 8.50 15.72 -12.14
C ASN A 472 8.61 14.21 -11.83
N PRO A 473 7.56 13.41 -12.08
CA PRO A 473 7.58 11.96 -11.82
C PRO A 473 8.34 11.16 -12.87
N PHE A 474 9.03 11.80 -13.82
CA PHE A 474 9.77 11.10 -14.87
C PHE A 474 10.90 10.26 -14.25
N ILE A 475 10.87 8.97 -14.55
CA ILE A 475 11.87 7.98 -14.15
C ILE A 475 12.31 7.24 -15.42
N SER A 476 13.61 7.04 -15.59
CA SER A 476 14.17 6.27 -16.70
C SER A 476 13.87 4.79 -16.50
N GLY A 477 12.74 4.32 -17.04
CA GLY A 477 12.26 2.95 -16.87
C GLY A 477 11.22 2.84 -15.76
N TYR A 478 10.10 2.17 -16.07
CA TYR A 478 9.09 1.91 -15.06
C TYR A 478 9.58 0.82 -14.11
N ASN A 479 9.41 1.08 -12.82
CA ASN A 479 9.56 0.08 -11.81
C ASN A 479 8.33 0.06 -10.91
N GLN A 480 7.70 -1.10 -10.73
CA GLN A 480 6.56 -1.25 -9.81
C GLN A 480 6.95 -0.77 -8.40
N LYS A 481 8.25 -0.84 -8.10
CA LYS A 481 8.82 -0.38 -6.84
C LYS A 481 8.56 1.09 -6.49
N LEU A 482 8.17 1.90 -7.48
CA LEU A 482 8.07 3.36 -7.34
C LEU A 482 6.62 3.86 -7.24
N ILE A 483 5.61 2.99 -7.38
CA ILE A 483 4.20 3.39 -7.30
C ILE A 483 3.92 4.19 -6.02
N PRO A 484 4.32 3.74 -4.81
CA PRO A 484 3.91 4.42 -3.59
C PRO A 484 4.54 5.78 -3.37
N ILE A 485 5.84 5.88 -3.70
CA ILE A 485 6.58 7.16 -3.68
C ILE A 485 5.92 8.16 -4.63
N GLN A 486 5.49 7.70 -5.82
CA GLN A 486 4.78 8.54 -6.77
C GLN A 486 3.40 8.99 -6.24
N VAL A 487 2.68 8.15 -5.48
CA VAL A 487 1.40 8.53 -4.84
C VAL A 487 1.63 9.61 -3.78
N GLN A 488 2.60 9.40 -2.88
CA GLN A 488 2.87 10.34 -1.81
C GLN A 488 3.32 11.71 -2.34
N ALA A 489 4.09 11.74 -3.44
CA ALA A 489 4.51 12.98 -4.09
C ALA A 489 3.33 13.78 -4.67
N ARG A 490 2.26 13.11 -5.14
CA ARG A 490 1.04 13.74 -5.64
C ARG A 490 0.23 14.40 -4.53
N GLU A 491 0.09 13.72 -3.39
CA GLU A 491 -0.66 14.23 -2.23
C GLU A 491 -0.05 15.52 -1.63
N LYS A 492 1.24 15.76 -1.88
CA LYS A 492 1.95 16.99 -1.48
C LYS A 492 1.82 18.15 -2.48
N CYS A 493 1.07 18.00 -3.57
CA CYS A 493 0.91 19.02 -4.61
C CYS A 493 -0.42 19.80 -4.49
N ARG A 494 -0.40 21.12 -4.75
CA ARG A 494 -1.61 21.98 -4.75
C ARG A 494 -2.51 21.75 -5.98
N LEU A 495 -1.90 21.40 -7.10
CA LEU A 495 -2.53 21.15 -8.40
C LEU A 495 -1.93 19.89 -9.04
N LEU A 496 -2.76 19.09 -9.70
CA LEU A 496 -2.33 17.95 -10.49
C LEU A 496 -2.55 18.23 -11.98
N LEU A 497 -1.46 18.38 -12.74
CA LEU A 497 -1.52 18.51 -14.20
C LEU A 497 -1.29 17.13 -14.82
N TYR A 498 -2.21 16.67 -15.65
CA TYR A 498 -2.02 15.46 -16.47
C TYR A 498 -2.02 15.80 -17.96
N VAL A 499 -0.90 15.54 -18.65
CA VAL A 499 -0.77 15.72 -20.11
C VAL A 499 -0.76 14.36 -20.81
N ILE A 500 -1.87 14.00 -21.43
CA ILE A 500 -2.10 12.75 -22.15
C ILE A 500 -1.95 12.99 -23.65
N THR A 501 -0.77 12.68 -24.18
CA THR A 501 -0.44 12.91 -25.60
C THR A 501 -0.91 11.78 -26.51
N ASP A 502 -0.91 12.03 -27.82
CA ASP A 502 -1.20 11.04 -28.87
C ASP A 502 -0.02 10.08 -29.15
N ARG A 503 1.13 10.30 -28.49
CA ARG A 503 2.37 9.53 -28.65
C ARG A 503 2.58 8.42 -27.62
N THR A 504 1.66 8.24 -26.68
CA THR A 504 1.78 7.20 -25.64
C THR A 504 0.42 6.59 -25.33
N ARG A 505 0.39 5.38 -24.76
CA ARG A 505 -0.87 4.72 -24.38
C ARG A 505 -1.50 5.41 -23.16
N SER A 506 -0.65 5.92 -22.27
CA SER A 506 -0.95 6.70 -21.05
C SER A 506 -1.96 6.07 -20.09
N LEU A 507 -2.16 4.75 -20.14
CA LEU A 507 -3.21 4.06 -19.38
C LEU A 507 -3.14 4.40 -17.88
N SER A 508 -1.98 4.18 -17.27
CA SER A 508 -1.70 4.48 -15.87
C SER A 508 -2.10 5.90 -15.48
N SER A 509 -1.64 6.88 -16.25
CA SER A 509 -1.93 8.30 -15.98
C SER A 509 -3.41 8.64 -16.15
N MET A 510 -4.13 7.97 -17.07
CA MET A 510 -5.58 8.17 -17.21
C MET A 510 -6.34 7.58 -16.01
N ILE A 511 -5.91 6.43 -15.49
CA ILE A 511 -6.50 5.83 -14.27
C ILE A 511 -6.29 6.75 -13.08
N GLU A 512 -5.06 7.21 -12.86
CA GLU A 512 -4.74 8.14 -11.78
C GLU A 512 -5.52 9.46 -11.91
N ALA A 513 -5.58 10.04 -13.11
CA ALA A 513 -6.36 11.25 -13.35
C ALA A 513 -7.84 11.04 -12.98
N GLY A 514 -8.45 9.93 -13.42
CA GLY A 514 -9.83 9.59 -13.04
C GLY A 514 -10.02 9.45 -11.52
N TYR A 515 -9.09 8.78 -10.85
CA TYR A 515 -9.10 8.64 -9.39
C TYR A 515 -9.02 10.00 -8.67
N TYR A 516 -8.09 10.88 -9.05
CA TYR A 516 -7.95 12.18 -8.39
C TYR A 516 -9.08 13.15 -8.71
N VAL A 517 -9.68 13.05 -9.90
CA VAL A 517 -10.93 13.74 -10.21
C VAL A 517 -12.05 13.26 -9.27
N GLY A 518 -12.17 11.94 -9.04
CA GLY A 518 -13.15 11.37 -8.11
C GLY A 518 -12.91 11.76 -6.64
N LEU A 519 -11.65 11.95 -6.25
CA LEU A 519 -11.30 12.48 -4.92
C LEU A 519 -11.67 13.96 -4.78
N GLY A 520 -12.01 14.66 -5.87
CA GLY A 520 -12.29 16.09 -5.92
C GLY A 520 -11.03 16.97 -5.92
N CYS A 521 -9.89 16.43 -6.35
CA CYS A 521 -8.65 17.20 -6.42
C CYS A 521 -8.72 18.28 -7.48
N LYS A 522 -7.93 19.35 -7.30
CA LYS A 522 -7.65 20.29 -8.39
C LYS A 522 -6.83 19.58 -9.47
N VAL A 523 -7.50 19.21 -10.54
CA VAL A 523 -6.91 18.57 -11.72
C VAL A 523 -7.06 19.51 -12.92
N ILE A 524 -6.01 19.59 -13.75
CA ILE A 524 -6.09 20.17 -15.10
C ILE A 524 -5.61 19.11 -16.09
N LEU A 525 -6.34 18.92 -17.18
CA LEU A 525 -6.07 17.89 -18.18
C LEU A 525 -5.69 18.51 -19.52
N CYS A 526 -4.66 17.95 -20.15
CA CYS A 526 -4.46 18.04 -21.59
C CYS A 526 -4.69 16.66 -22.18
N ILE A 527 -5.64 16.50 -23.11
CA ILE A 527 -5.95 15.20 -23.71
C ILE A 527 -5.90 15.33 -25.23
N GLN A 528 -4.94 14.63 -25.84
CA GLN A 528 -4.81 14.50 -27.28
C GLN A 528 -5.33 13.14 -27.73
N GLN A 529 -6.17 13.15 -28.77
CA GLN A 529 -6.72 11.93 -29.35
C GLN A 529 -5.67 11.19 -30.17
N MET A 530 -5.69 9.87 -30.05
CA MET A 530 -4.81 8.98 -30.80
C MET A 530 -5.28 8.85 -32.24
N LYS A 531 -4.37 9.03 -33.19
CA LYS A 531 -4.68 8.96 -34.63
C LYS A 531 -4.53 7.54 -35.16
N GLU A 532 -5.22 7.24 -36.25
CA GLU A 532 -5.00 6.00 -37.00
C GLU A 532 -3.54 5.90 -37.45
N GLY A 533 -2.97 4.69 -37.35
CA GLY A 533 -1.56 4.47 -37.66
C GLY A 533 -0.58 5.05 -36.63
N ALA A 534 -1.05 5.39 -35.42
CA ALA A 534 -0.17 5.84 -34.34
C ALA A 534 0.96 4.84 -34.06
N MET A 535 2.14 5.40 -33.84
CA MET A 535 3.36 4.69 -33.48
C MET A 535 3.72 5.04 -32.03
N ILE A 536 3.91 4.03 -31.19
CA ILE A 536 4.33 4.19 -29.79
C ILE A 536 5.49 3.25 -29.53
N GLY A 537 6.63 3.78 -29.07
CA GLY A 537 7.81 2.96 -28.78
C GLY A 537 8.31 2.17 -30.00
N GLY A 538 8.11 2.71 -31.21
CA GLY A 538 8.42 2.06 -32.49
C GLY A 538 7.38 1.03 -32.96
N GLU A 539 6.31 0.78 -32.20
CA GLU A 539 5.27 -0.18 -32.55
C GLU A 539 4.04 0.50 -33.18
N LYS A 540 3.51 -0.08 -34.27
CA LYS A 540 2.23 0.33 -34.82
C LYS A 540 1.10 -0.24 -33.97
N ILE A 541 0.25 0.63 -33.44
CA ILE A 541 -0.92 0.19 -32.67
C ILE A 541 -1.95 -0.42 -33.60
N SER A 542 -2.54 -1.55 -33.20
CA SER A 542 -3.67 -2.16 -33.91
C SER A 542 -4.87 -1.20 -34.00
N GLU A 543 -5.67 -1.29 -35.06
CA GLU A 543 -6.87 -0.45 -35.23
C GLU A 543 -7.84 -0.55 -34.06
N CYS A 544 -8.03 -1.77 -33.54
CA CYS A 544 -8.87 -1.99 -32.37
C CYS A 544 -8.24 -1.39 -31.10
N GLY A 545 -6.90 -1.42 -30.98
CA GLY A 545 -6.17 -0.73 -29.93
C GLY A 545 -6.38 0.79 -29.97
N VAL A 546 -6.24 1.42 -31.14
CA VAL A 546 -6.50 2.86 -31.32
C VAL A 546 -7.91 3.21 -30.85
N LYS A 547 -8.93 2.43 -31.26
CA LYS A 547 -10.32 2.62 -30.82
C LYS A 547 -10.48 2.47 -29.31
N ASP A 548 -9.84 1.48 -28.69
CA ASP A 548 -9.90 1.25 -27.24
C ASP A 548 -9.24 2.40 -26.45
N TYR A 549 -8.05 2.87 -26.85
CA TYR A 549 -7.37 4.00 -26.20
C TYR A 549 -8.07 5.34 -26.42
N ALA A 550 -8.63 5.56 -27.62
CA ALA A 550 -9.45 6.74 -27.91
C ALA A 550 -10.73 6.75 -27.06
N ARG A 551 -11.40 5.60 -26.91
CA ARG A 551 -12.56 5.46 -26.02
C ARG A 551 -12.19 5.75 -24.56
N GLY A 552 -11.03 5.28 -24.10
CA GLY A 552 -10.50 5.61 -22.77
C GLY A 552 -10.31 7.11 -22.55
N ARG A 553 -9.70 7.81 -23.52
CA ARG A 553 -9.50 9.27 -23.48
C ARG A 553 -10.81 10.04 -23.49
N ALA A 554 -11.74 9.66 -24.38
CA ALA A 554 -13.06 10.26 -24.44
C ALA A 554 -13.84 10.05 -23.13
N TYR A 555 -13.72 8.87 -22.53
CA TYR A 555 -14.34 8.58 -21.24
C TYR A 555 -13.77 9.44 -20.11
N LEU A 556 -12.44 9.52 -20.00
CA LEU A 556 -11.80 10.41 -19.02
C LEU A 556 -12.23 11.87 -19.23
N ALA A 557 -12.33 12.33 -20.47
CA ALA A 557 -12.75 13.68 -20.78
C ALA A 557 -14.20 13.96 -20.37
N ASP A 558 -15.14 13.06 -20.70
CA ASP A 558 -16.54 13.17 -20.28
C ASP A 558 -16.68 13.19 -18.75
N LEU A 559 -15.99 12.26 -18.07
CA LEU A 559 -15.96 12.18 -16.62
C LEU A 559 -15.42 13.48 -15.98
N ALA A 560 -14.30 13.98 -16.48
CA ALA A 560 -13.69 15.22 -16.00
C ALA A 560 -14.58 16.45 -16.26
N ASN A 561 -15.22 16.54 -17.43
CA ASN A 561 -16.16 17.62 -17.76
C ASN A 561 -17.37 17.65 -16.80
N ARG A 562 -17.91 16.49 -16.41
CA ARG A 562 -19.02 16.41 -15.43
C ARG A 562 -18.64 16.93 -14.05
N GLU A 563 -17.36 16.83 -13.68
CA GLU A 563 -16.80 17.37 -12.45
C GLU A 563 -16.30 18.83 -12.58
N GLY A 564 -16.45 19.44 -13.76
CA GLY A 564 -16.02 20.83 -14.00
C GLY A 564 -14.50 21.00 -14.10
N VAL A 565 -13.76 19.93 -14.42
CA VAL A 565 -12.32 19.97 -14.66
C VAL A 565 -12.02 20.66 -15.99
N HIS A 566 -11.01 21.52 -16.02
CA HIS A 566 -10.56 22.16 -17.25
C HIS A 566 -9.76 21.19 -18.12
N ILE A 567 -10.16 21.06 -19.39
CA ILE A 567 -9.57 20.16 -20.37
C ILE A 567 -9.14 20.95 -21.62
N PHE A 568 -7.92 20.69 -22.08
CA PHE A 568 -7.30 21.33 -23.23
C PHE A 568 -6.73 20.28 -24.20
N GLU A 569 -6.41 20.70 -25.43
CA GLU A 569 -5.72 19.85 -26.42
C GLU A 569 -4.27 20.31 -26.66
N ASP A 570 -4.01 21.62 -26.56
CA ASP A 570 -2.68 22.20 -26.72
C ASP A 570 -1.91 22.23 -25.39
N ILE A 571 -0.70 21.69 -25.41
CA ILE A 571 0.12 21.54 -24.20
C ILE A 571 0.59 22.91 -23.69
N LEU A 572 0.96 23.82 -24.59
CA LEU A 572 1.45 25.14 -24.22
C LEU A 572 0.33 25.95 -23.55
N GLU A 573 -0.84 25.99 -24.16
CA GLU A 573 -2.06 26.59 -23.59
C GLU A 573 -2.37 26.01 -22.21
N THR A 574 -2.36 24.67 -22.08
CA THR A 574 -2.62 23.99 -20.81
C THR A 574 -1.66 24.45 -19.72
N VAL A 575 -0.35 24.47 -20.01
CA VAL A 575 0.67 24.85 -19.02
C VAL A 575 0.52 26.33 -18.65
N MET A 576 0.25 27.20 -19.62
CA MET A 576 0.00 28.62 -19.35
C MET A 576 -1.23 28.81 -18.46
N TYR A 577 -2.30 28.06 -18.71
CA TYR A 577 -3.48 28.06 -17.87
C TYR A 577 -3.19 27.56 -16.44
N CYS A 578 -2.37 26.52 -16.29
CA CYS A 578 -1.92 26.05 -14.97
C CYS A 578 -1.17 27.15 -14.19
N VAL A 579 -0.33 27.95 -14.88
CA VAL A 579 0.38 29.08 -14.26
C VAL A 579 -0.61 30.13 -13.75
N SER A 580 -1.54 30.59 -14.60
CA SER A 580 -2.55 31.58 -14.18
C SER A 580 -3.41 31.06 -13.04
N TYR A 581 -3.85 29.81 -13.11
CA TYR A 581 -4.68 29.17 -12.09
C TYR A 581 -3.98 29.13 -10.73
N LEU A 582 -2.69 28.78 -10.69
CA LEU A 582 -1.92 28.75 -9.44
C LEU A 582 -1.62 30.13 -8.86
N GLN A 583 -1.52 31.15 -9.70
CA GLN A 583 -1.35 32.55 -9.28
C GLN A 583 -2.63 33.15 -8.71
N GLU A 584 -3.79 32.71 -9.19
CA GLU A 584 -5.11 33.16 -8.72
C GLU A 584 -5.56 32.46 -7.42
N ILE A 585 -5.10 31.23 -7.15
CA ILE A 585 -5.43 30.53 -5.91
C ILE A 585 -4.66 31.18 -4.74
N PRO A 586 -5.35 31.71 -3.71
CA PRO A 586 -4.71 32.20 -2.51
C PRO A 586 -3.79 31.14 -1.92
N VAL A 587 -2.55 31.50 -1.60
CA VAL A 587 -1.71 30.65 -0.76
C VAL A 587 -2.38 30.65 0.61
N ASP A 588 -2.95 29.52 0.99
CA ASP A 588 -3.58 29.36 2.29
C ASP A 588 -2.49 29.48 3.36
N THR A 589 -2.25 30.71 3.83
CA THR A 589 -1.36 30.99 4.96
C THR A 589 -2.11 30.62 6.22
N GLY A 590 -2.26 29.31 6.46
CA GLY A 590 -2.87 28.77 7.67
C GLY A 590 -2.12 29.31 8.89
N TYR A 591 -2.76 30.20 9.63
CA TYR A 591 -2.43 30.58 10.99
C TYR A 591 -3.24 29.73 11.98
#